data_AF-A0A1G1V1Z9-F1
#
_entry.id   AF-A0A1G1V1Z9-F1
#
_cell.length_a   1.000
_cell.length_b   1.000
_cell.length_c   1.000
_cell.angle_alpha   90.00
_cell.angle_beta   90.00
_cell.angle_gamma   90.00
#
_symmetry.space_group_name_H-M   'P 1'
#
loop_
_entity.id
_entity.type
_entity.pdbx_description
1 polymer ?
#
loop_
_entity_poly.entity_id
_entity_poly.type
_entity_poly.pdbx_seq_one_letter_code
_entity_poly.pdbx_strand_id
1 'polypeptide(L)'
;MIRKQLYIPPEMDRELEIAARKEGKREAQLIREFLAAGLKMETPIENAGTFLLDLAAIGARGPKDLSTNMFDYLYGDKSPNYGKNKPRLTKKEIEHINKFVNESAK
;
A
#
# COMPACT_ATOMS: atom_id res chain seq x y z
N MET A 1 -3.98 -30.21 18.55
CA MET A 1 -5.00 -29.69 17.60
C MET A 1 -5.97 -28.82 18.38
N ILE A 2 -6.28 -27.61 17.92
CA ILE A 2 -7.27 -26.74 18.56
C ILE A 2 -8.55 -26.80 17.73
N ARG A 3 -9.69 -27.11 18.37
CA ARG A 3 -11.00 -27.10 17.71
C ARG A 3 -11.58 -25.68 17.79
N LYS A 4 -11.97 -25.12 16.66
CA LYS A 4 -12.70 -23.86 16.57
C LYS A 4 -14.06 -24.10 15.91
N GLN A 5 -15.08 -23.38 16.37
CA GLN A 5 -16.40 -23.34 15.74
C GLN A 5 -16.54 -21.98 15.06
N LEU A 6 -16.94 -21.99 13.79
CA LEU A 6 -17.09 -20.80 12.96
C LEU A 6 -18.47 -20.87 12.30
N TYR A 7 -19.14 -19.73 12.21
CA TYR A 7 -20.36 -19.63 11.42
C TYR A 7 -19.98 -19.51 9.94
N ILE A 8 -20.56 -20.37 9.11
CA ILE A 8 -20.40 -20.36 7.65
C ILE A 8 -21.78 -20.03 7.07
N PRO A 9 -21.91 -18.95 6.28
CA PRO A 9 -23.15 -18.64 5.57
C PRO A 9 -23.59 -19.80 4.64
N PRO A 10 -24.90 -20.02 4.44
CA PRO A 10 -25.40 -21.13 3.62
C PRO A 10 -24.87 -21.16 2.18
N GLU A 11 -24.61 -19.98 1.60
CA GLU A 11 -24.05 -19.85 0.26
C GLU A 11 -22.62 -20.40 0.20
N MET A 12 -21.78 -20.06 1.19
CA MET A 12 -20.41 -20.54 1.31
C MET A 12 -20.35 -22.05 1.60
N ASP A 13 -21.27 -22.56 2.41
CA ASP A 13 -21.38 -23.99 2.71
C ASP A 13 -21.65 -24.80 1.43
N ARG A 14 -22.59 -24.32 0.60
CA ARG A 14 -22.89 -24.93 -0.69
C ARG A 14 -21.69 -24.91 -1.64
N GLU A 15 -20.96 -23.80 -1.71
CA GLU A 15 -19.74 -23.71 -2.52
C GLU A 15 -18.66 -24.65 -2.03
N LEU A 16 -18.50 -24.77 -0.70
CA LEU A 16 -17.54 -25.68 -0.08
C LEU A 16 -17.86 -27.14 -0.40
N GLU A 17 -19.13 -27.54 -0.34
CA GLU A 17 -19.57 -28.90 -0.67
C GLU A 17 -19.26 -29.23 -2.16
N ILE A 18 -19.56 -28.29 -3.06
CA ILE A 18 -19.27 -28.45 -4.50
C ILE A 18 -17.77 -28.62 -4.73
N ALA A 19 -16.94 -27.78 -4.09
CA ALA A 19 -15.50 -27.84 -4.20
C ALA A 19 -14.92 -29.14 -3.60
N ALA A 20 -15.42 -29.56 -2.44
CA ALA A 20 -15.01 -30.80 -1.78
C ALA A 20 -15.29 -32.04 -2.66
N ARG A 21 -16.47 -32.09 -3.29
CA ARG A 21 -16.83 -33.15 -4.25
C ARG A 21 -15.94 -33.14 -5.49
N LYS A 22 -15.65 -31.95 -6.03
CA LYS A 22 -14.79 -31.78 -7.22
C LYS A 22 -13.36 -32.24 -6.96
N GLU A 23 -12.83 -32.00 -5.76
CA GLU A 23 -11.46 -32.37 -5.38
C GLU A 23 -11.35 -33.75 -4.73
N GLY A 24 -12.46 -34.43 -4.44
CA GLY A 24 -12.46 -35.72 -3.74
C GLY A 24 -11.93 -35.63 -2.31
N LYS A 25 -12.08 -34.46 -1.65
CA LYS A 25 -11.56 -34.18 -0.30
C LYS A 25 -12.72 -34.01 0.69
N ARG A 26 -12.42 -34.15 1.98
CA ARG A 26 -13.35 -33.78 3.05
C ARG A 26 -13.38 -32.26 3.21
N GLU A 27 -14.55 -31.68 3.45
CA GLU A 27 -14.75 -30.24 3.69
C GLU A 27 -13.77 -29.68 4.72
N ALA A 28 -13.61 -30.37 5.86
CA ALA A 28 -12.69 -29.93 6.91
C ALA A 28 -11.22 -29.88 6.46
N GLN A 29 -10.81 -30.73 5.51
CA GLN A 29 -9.48 -30.67 4.91
C GLN A 29 -9.38 -29.46 3.99
N LEU A 30 -10.39 -29.24 3.16
CA LEU A 30 -10.43 -28.12 2.23
C LEU A 30 -10.44 -26.76 2.95
N ILE A 31 -11.21 -26.62 4.04
CA ILE A 31 -11.18 -25.43 4.91
C ILE A 31 -9.77 -25.17 5.44
N ARG A 32 -9.07 -26.21 5.91
CA ARG A 32 -7.69 -26.05 6.41
C ARG A 32 -6.72 -25.61 5.33
N GLU A 33 -6.85 -26.16 4.12
CA GLU A 33 -6.02 -25.81 2.97
C GLU A 33 -6.27 -24.35 2.54
N PHE A 34 -7.54 -23.93 2.46
CA PHE A 34 -7.88 -22.53 2.15
C PHE A 34 -7.40 -21.56 3.22
N LEU A 35 -7.58 -21.88 4.51
CA LEU A 35 -7.06 -21.04 5.59
C LEU A 35 -5.53 -20.96 5.55
N ALA A 36 -4.83 -22.07 5.29
CA ALA A 36 -3.37 -22.08 5.18
C ALA A 36 -2.88 -21.27 3.96
N ALA A 37 -3.59 -21.35 2.83
CA ALA A 37 -3.26 -20.57 1.64
C ALA A 37 -3.52 -19.07 1.85
N GLY A 38 -4.67 -18.69 2.42
CA GLY A 38 -5.02 -17.30 2.71
C GLY A 38 -4.01 -16.65 3.67
N LEU A 39 -3.63 -17.34 4.74
CA LEU A 39 -2.63 -16.84 5.70
C LEU A 39 -1.22 -16.71 5.09
N LYS A 40 -0.88 -17.52 4.08
CA LYS A 40 0.38 -17.38 3.34
C LYS A 40 0.35 -16.20 2.37
N MET A 41 -0.81 -15.88 1.78
CA MET A 41 -0.96 -14.74 0.88
C MET A 41 -0.88 -13.40 1.63
N GLU A 42 -1.36 -13.34 2.87
CA GLU A 42 -1.30 -12.13 3.70
C GLU A 42 0.06 -11.89 4.37
N THR A 43 1.05 -12.76 4.15
CA THR A 43 2.40 -12.59 4.70
C THR A 43 3.45 -12.30 3.64
N PRO A 44 3.44 -11.13 2.99
CA PRO A 44 4.68 -10.47 2.63
C PRO A 44 5.11 -9.61 3.84
N ILE A 45 5.47 -10.24 4.96
CA ILE A 45 6.53 -9.64 5.76
C ILE A 45 7.82 -10.04 5.05
N GLU A 46 7.99 -9.52 3.83
CA GLU A 46 9.32 -9.40 3.29
C GLU A 46 10.09 -8.58 4.33
N ASN A 47 11.13 -9.20 4.87
CA ASN A 47 12.12 -8.47 5.65
C ASN A 47 12.42 -7.19 4.87
N ALA A 48 12.35 -6.01 5.50
CA ALA A 48 12.58 -4.75 4.78
C ALA A 48 13.87 -4.80 3.93
N GLY A 49 14.87 -5.59 4.36
CA GLY A 49 16.07 -5.87 3.58
C GLY A 49 15.84 -6.63 2.26
N THR A 50 14.96 -7.64 2.20
CA THR A 50 14.66 -8.37 0.95
C THR A 50 13.90 -7.49 -0.03
N PHE A 51 12.91 -6.72 0.45
CA PHE A 51 12.20 -5.75 -0.37
C PHE A 51 13.13 -4.67 -0.95
N LEU A 52 14.09 -4.18 -0.14
CA LEU A 52 15.10 -3.23 -0.61
C LEU A 52 16.06 -3.83 -1.66
N LEU A 53 16.41 -5.11 -1.54
CA LEU A 53 17.21 -5.82 -2.54
C LEU A 53 16.45 -5.98 -3.85
N ASP A 54 15.16 -6.30 -3.78
CA ASP A 54 14.31 -6.43 -4.97
C ASP A 54 14.13 -5.08 -5.66
N LEU A 55 13.92 -3.99 -4.90
CA LEU A 55 13.93 -2.63 -5.43
C LEU A 55 15.27 -2.25 -6.09
N ALA A 56 16.40 -2.64 -5.48
CA ALA A 56 17.71 -2.39 -6.06
C ALA A 56 17.94 -3.19 -7.35
N ALA A 57 17.41 -4.42 -7.43
CA ALA A 57 17.50 -5.28 -8.61
C ALA A 57 16.75 -4.73 -9.83
N ILE A 58 15.68 -3.96 -9.62
CA ILE A 58 14.97 -3.24 -10.71
C ILE A 58 15.93 -2.30 -11.45
N GLY A 59 16.99 -1.80 -10.79
CA GLY A 59 18.03 -1.01 -11.44
C GLY A 59 17.51 0.27 -12.09
N ALA A 60 16.38 0.79 -11.63
CA ALA A 60 15.77 2.00 -12.17
C ALA A 60 16.73 3.19 -12.00
N ARG A 61 17.25 3.69 -13.13
CA ARG A 61 18.14 4.85 -13.15
C ARG A 61 17.30 6.10 -13.37
N GLY A 62 17.08 6.84 -12.30
CA GLY A 62 16.52 8.19 -12.36
C GLY A 62 17.62 9.25 -12.51
N PRO A 63 17.23 10.49 -12.83
CA PRO A 63 18.10 11.65 -12.68
C PRO A 63 18.70 11.72 -11.27
N LYS A 64 19.97 12.13 -11.15
CA LYS A 64 20.69 12.16 -9.86
C LYS A 64 20.06 13.11 -8.84
N ASP A 65 19.26 14.05 -9.31
CA ASP A 65 18.54 15.08 -8.56
C ASP A 65 17.06 14.75 -8.38
N LEU A 66 16.62 13.51 -8.67
CA LEU A 66 15.21 13.11 -8.61
C LEU A 66 14.57 13.41 -7.24
N SER A 67 15.30 13.20 -6.14
CA SER A 67 14.79 13.49 -4.79
C SER A 67 14.57 14.98 -4.56
N THR A 68 15.42 15.84 -5.14
CA THR A 68 15.35 17.30 -4.99
C THR A 68 14.31 17.91 -5.93
N ASN A 69 14.21 17.39 -7.15
CA ASN A 69 13.37 17.93 -8.23
C ASN A 69 12.17 17.02 -8.53
N MET A 70 11.73 16.21 -7.56
CA MET A 70 10.66 15.22 -7.72
C MET A 70 9.38 15.83 -8.31
N PHE A 71 8.98 16.99 -7.81
CA PHE A 71 7.77 17.67 -8.28
C PHE A 71 7.88 18.15 -9.73
N ASP A 72 9.05 18.60 -10.14
CA ASP A 72 9.29 19.05 -11.51
C ASP A 72 9.20 17.87 -12.48
N TYR A 73 9.75 16.71 -12.12
CA TYR A 73 9.64 15.49 -12.94
C TYR A 73 8.22 14.92 -12.99
N LEU A 74 7.47 14.97 -11.89
CA LEU A 74 6.12 14.41 -11.82
C LEU A 74 5.06 15.30 -12.48
N TYR A 75 5.18 16.62 -12.33
CA TYR A 75 4.10 17.53 -12.68
C TYR A 75 4.49 18.59 -13.72
N GLY A 76 5.80 18.83 -13.88
CA GLY A 76 6.34 19.78 -14.85
C GLY A 76 5.84 21.22 -14.71
N ASP A 77 6.20 22.05 -15.68
CA ASP A 77 5.90 23.49 -15.68
C ASP A 77 4.40 23.82 -15.77
N LYS A 78 3.58 22.85 -16.20
CA LYS A 78 2.12 23.02 -16.39
C LYS A 78 1.32 22.80 -15.11
N SER A 79 1.96 22.36 -14.04
CA SER A 79 1.27 22.11 -12.78
C SER A 79 0.74 23.42 -12.18
N PRO A 80 -0.56 23.52 -11.88
CA PRO A 80 -1.14 24.71 -11.27
C PRO A 80 -0.58 24.96 -9.87
N ASN A 81 -0.09 23.93 -9.19
CA ASN A 81 0.39 24.04 -7.80
C ASN A 81 1.93 23.98 -7.70
N TYR A 82 2.60 23.28 -8.63
CA TYR A 82 4.03 22.99 -8.53
C TYR A 82 4.85 23.50 -9.72
N GLY A 83 4.22 23.99 -10.78
CA GLY A 83 4.90 24.47 -11.99
C GLY A 83 5.34 25.93 -11.87
N LYS A 84 6.02 26.44 -12.90
CA LYS A 84 6.48 27.83 -12.97
C LYS A 84 5.36 28.86 -12.79
N ASN A 85 4.13 28.51 -13.20
CA ASN A 85 2.94 29.35 -13.12
C ASN A 85 2.13 29.15 -11.83
N LYS A 86 2.69 28.49 -10.81
CA LYS A 86 2.00 28.31 -9.53
C LYS A 86 1.61 29.66 -8.93
N PRO A 87 0.42 29.78 -8.31
CA PRO A 87 0.02 31.01 -7.65
C PRO A 87 1.04 31.31 -6.55
N ARG A 88 1.69 32.47 -6.65
CA ARG A 88 2.58 32.94 -5.60
C ARG A 88 1.73 33.44 -4.46
N LEU A 89 2.06 33.00 -3.24
CA LEU A 89 1.46 33.54 -2.04
C LEU A 89 1.60 35.07 -2.04
N THR A 90 0.52 35.74 -1.68
CA THR A 90 0.52 37.19 -1.52
C THR A 90 1.39 37.58 -0.33
N LYS A 91 1.90 38.82 -0.32
CA LYS A 91 2.72 39.32 0.80
C LYS A 91 2.02 39.15 2.16
N LYS A 92 0.70 39.33 2.20
CA LYS A 92 -0.12 39.16 3.41
C LYS A 92 -0.17 37.70 3.89
N GLU A 93 -0.28 36.74 2.98
CA GLU A 93 -0.28 35.31 3.31
C GLU A 93 1.09 34.86 3.82
N ILE A 94 2.17 35.36 3.22
CA ILE A 94 3.55 35.09 3.67
C ILE A 94 3.78 35.67 5.08
N GLU A 95 3.35 36.90 5.33
CA GLU A 95 3.42 37.52 6.67
C GLU A 95 2.65 36.71 7.72
N HIS A 96 1.47 36.20 7.36
CA HIS A 96 0.65 35.38 8.24
C HIS A 96 1.32 34.04 8.57
N ILE A 97 1.87 33.35 7.56
CA ILE A 97 2.62 32.10 7.75
C ILE A 97 3.85 32.34 8.65
N ASN A 98 4.62 33.39 8.39
CA ASN A 98 5.81 33.70 9.19
C ASN A 98 5.46 34.04 10.64
N LYS A 99 4.32 34.71 10.87
CA LYS A 99 3.80 34.94 12.22
C LYS A 99 3.47 33.63 12.92
N PHE A 100 2.74 32.73 12.25
CA PHE A 100 2.41 31.41 12.79
C PHE A 100 3.64 30.54 13.10
N VAL A 101 4.64 30.52 12.21
CA VAL A 101 5.88 29.75 12.40
C VAL A 101 6.69 30.30 13.58
N ASN A 102 6.78 31.63 13.72
CA ASN A 102 7.50 32.26 14.83
C ASN A 102 6.78 32.11 16.19
N GLU A 103 5.44 32.02 16.18
CA GLU A 103 4.65 31.76 17.39
C GLU A 103 4.71 30.28 17.82
N SER A 104 4.88 29.35 16.87
CA SER A 104 4.99 27.91 17.15
C SER A 104 6.39 27.47 17.62
N ALA A 105 7.39 28.36 17.51
CA ALA A 105 8.78 28.10 17.87
C ALA A 105 9.15 28.64 19.28
N LYS A 106 8.18 29.15 20.04
CA LYS A 106 8.31 29.52 21.46
C LYS A 106 7.66 28.46 22.34
#